data_AF-A0A1D3JZE5-F1
#
_entry.id   AF-A0A1D3JZE5-F1
#
_cell.length_a   1.000
_cell.length_b   1.000
_cell.length_c   1.000
_cell.angle_alpha   90.00
_cell.angle_beta   90.00
_cell.angle_gamma   90.00
#
_symmetry.space_group_name_H-M   'P 1'
#
loop_
_entity.id
_entity.type
_entity.pdbx_description
1 polymer ?
#
loop_
_entity_poly.entity_id
_entity_poly.type
_entity_poly.pdbx_seq_one_letter_code
_entity_poly.pdbx_strand_id
1 'polypeptide(L)'
;MSAFEFDRALVHKYDRPGPRYTSYPTAPQFNSAFALDDYHQAVRASHEVAAPKALSVYIHIPFCQSLCYYCGCHKIITRKTHRAVEYLAYLKREIQMQAALFERSRRLTQLHLGGGTPTYLDDAQLAELMACLAEHFTLDDSDAHEFSIEVDPRTISVERINTLRGLGFNRLSFGVQDFDPDVQAAVNRVQSEAQILQLVAAAREARFKSVSVDLIYGLPLQTVDSFDVTLSKLIALRPDRVAAYSYAHLPSQIRAQRMIRPEDMPPPARKLELLELTIRRLTEAGYVYIGMDHFALPDDELALARANGTLQRNFQGYSTHADCDLIGLGVSAIGKVGDSYSQSVKELSQYYARLDAGMLPVQRGYRLNPDDVLRREVINGLMCDGRVDFPQIEATHGVRFNDYFAEALLQLDEQVADGLLLIQADALQLLPKGQLMVRSVAMAFDAYLGGAHKGQFSRTV
;
A
#
# COMPACT_ATOMS: atom_id res chain seq x y z
N MET A 1 -23.44 9.02 -14.46
CA MET A 1 -22.90 8.51 -13.19
C MET A 1 -23.25 9.53 -12.12
N SER A 2 -23.95 9.16 -11.04
CA SER A 2 -24.22 10.14 -9.98
C SER A 2 -22.89 10.57 -9.38
N ALA A 3 -22.70 11.88 -9.20
CA ALA A 3 -21.53 12.41 -8.53
C ALA A 3 -21.37 11.75 -7.15
N PHE A 4 -20.15 11.40 -6.79
CA PHE A 4 -19.84 10.97 -5.44
C PHE A 4 -20.24 12.08 -4.46
N GLU A 5 -21.13 11.78 -3.52
CA GLU A 5 -21.66 12.75 -2.55
C GLU A 5 -21.12 12.41 -1.16
N PHE A 6 -20.40 13.35 -0.55
CA PHE A 6 -19.82 13.18 0.78
C PHE A 6 -20.90 13.43 1.85
N ASP A 7 -21.25 12.39 2.61
CA ASP A 7 -22.24 12.49 3.69
C ASP A 7 -21.54 12.48 5.06
N ARG A 8 -21.43 13.67 5.66
CA ARG A 8 -20.78 13.86 6.98
C ARG A 8 -21.43 13.04 8.09
N ALA A 9 -22.75 12.87 8.06
CA ALA A 9 -23.47 12.15 9.11
C ALA A 9 -23.14 10.66 9.05
N LEU A 10 -23.14 10.07 7.85
CA LEU A 10 -22.74 8.69 7.62
C LEU A 10 -21.27 8.46 7.98
N VAL A 11 -20.37 9.36 7.56
CA VAL A 11 -18.95 9.27 7.93
C VAL A 11 -18.78 9.26 9.44
N HIS A 12 -19.41 10.18 10.17
CA HIS A 12 -19.33 10.19 11.64
C HIS A 12 -19.90 8.92 12.29
N LYS A 13 -21.00 8.38 11.76
CA LYS A 13 -21.66 7.15 12.26
C LYS A 13 -20.77 5.90 12.12
N TYR A 14 -20.07 5.79 10.99
CA TYR A 14 -19.32 4.59 10.62
C TYR A 14 -17.82 4.68 10.84
N ASP A 15 -17.29 5.87 11.18
CA ASP A 15 -15.90 6.07 11.54
C ASP A 15 -15.58 5.43 12.91
N ARG A 16 -15.18 4.17 12.87
CA ARG A 16 -14.87 3.33 14.05
C ARG A 16 -13.50 2.67 13.85
N PRO A 17 -12.81 2.22 14.91
CA PRO A 17 -11.57 1.46 14.73
C PRO A 17 -11.82 0.20 13.91
N GLY A 18 -11.08 0.02 12.81
CA GLY A 18 -11.22 -1.13 11.93
C GLY A 18 -10.00 -1.31 11.03
N PRO A 19 -9.72 -2.54 10.59
CA PRO A 19 -8.55 -2.83 9.78
C PRO A 19 -8.60 -2.10 8.44
N ARG A 20 -7.42 -1.81 7.88
CA ARG A 20 -7.29 -1.28 6.52
C ARG A 20 -7.47 -2.35 5.44
N TYR A 21 -7.57 -3.63 5.82
CA TYR A 21 -7.62 -4.78 4.91
C TYR A 21 -6.52 -4.76 3.83
N THR A 22 -5.28 -4.40 4.19
CA THR A 22 -4.10 -4.55 3.29
C THR A 22 -3.83 -6.01 2.94
N SER A 23 -4.30 -6.89 3.81
CA SER A 23 -4.44 -8.32 3.62
C SER A 23 -5.63 -8.81 4.45
N TYR A 24 -6.13 -10.00 4.12
CA TYR A 24 -6.97 -10.79 4.99
C TYR A 24 -6.45 -12.23 5.05
N PRO A 25 -6.14 -12.78 6.23
CA PRO A 25 -6.18 -12.12 7.54
C PRO A 25 -5.17 -10.97 7.66
N THR A 26 -5.41 -10.10 8.64
CA THR A 26 -4.59 -8.89 8.84
C THR A 26 -3.27 -9.22 9.56
N ALA A 27 -2.25 -8.36 9.43
CA ALA A 27 -0.93 -8.56 10.05
C ALA A 27 -0.90 -8.79 11.58
N PRO A 28 -1.88 -8.34 12.39
CA PRO A 28 -2.02 -8.77 13.79
C PRO A 28 -2.18 -10.29 13.99
N GLN A 29 -2.74 -11.01 13.02
CA GLN A 29 -2.88 -12.48 13.08
C GLN A 29 -1.54 -13.21 12.83
N PHE A 30 -0.53 -12.51 12.30
CA PHE A 30 0.77 -13.14 12.03
C PHE A 30 1.44 -13.52 13.33
N ASN A 31 1.83 -14.79 13.41
CA ASN A 31 2.37 -15.39 14.62
C ASN A 31 3.70 -16.09 14.35
N SER A 32 4.45 -16.33 15.41
CA SER A 32 5.77 -16.99 15.35
C SER A 32 5.70 -18.50 15.20
N ALA A 33 4.49 -19.09 15.19
CA ALA A 33 4.34 -20.52 14.93
C ALA A 33 4.51 -20.85 13.44
N PHE A 34 4.24 -19.87 12.55
CA PHE A 34 4.62 -19.96 11.14
C PHE A 34 6.15 -19.97 11.01
N ALA A 35 6.68 -21.12 10.61
CA ALA A 35 8.12 -21.37 10.49
C ALA A 35 8.60 -21.29 9.03
N LEU A 36 9.91 -21.43 8.84
CA LEU A 36 10.51 -21.42 7.52
C LEU A 36 10.02 -22.60 6.64
N ASP A 37 9.74 -23.75 7.25
CA ASP A 37 9.18 -24.91 6.53
C ASP A 37 7.78 -24.63 5.98
N ASP A 38 6.94 -23.86 6.69
CA ASP A 38 5.63 -23.44 6.18
C ASP A 38 5.77 -22.53 4.96
N TYR A 39 6.75 -21.63 4.97
CA TYR A 39 7.06 -20.79 3.81
C TYR A 39 7.55 -21.62 2.63
N HIS A 40 8.47 -22.56 2.84
CA HIS A 40 8.91 -23.47 1.78
C HIS A 40 7.78 -24.34 1.23
N GLN A 41 6.86 -24.80 2.10
CA GLN A 41 5.67 -25.53 1.66
C GLN A 41 4.77 -24.64 0.79
N ALA A 42 4.55 -23.38 1.17
CA ALA A 42 3.75 -22.45 0.38
C ALA A 42 4.37 -22.15 -0.99
N VAL A 43 5.69 -22.00 -1.07
CA VAL A 43 6.40 -21.85 -2.35
C VAL A 43 6.25 -23.10 -3.22
N ARG A 44 6.42 -24.29 -2.66
CA ARG A 44 6.21 -25.55 -3.41
C ARG A 44 4.79 -25.67 -3.93
N ALA A 45 3.80 -25.41 -3.08
CA ALA A 45 2.39 -25.43 -3.48
C ALA A 45 2.09 -24.43 -4.60
N SER A 46 2.74 -23.25 -4.61
CA SER A 46 2.57 -22.26 -5.67
C SER A 46 3.25 -22.63 -7.00
N HIS A 47 4.14 -23.64 -7.00
CA HIS A 47 4.67 -24.25 -8.23
C HIS A 47 3.81 -25.39 -8.76
N GLU A 48 3.15 -26.14 -7.88
CA GLU A 48 2.39 -27.34 -8.24
C GLU A 48 1.02 -27.04 -8.86
N VAL A 49 0.60 -25.77 -8.90
CA VAL A 49 -0.61 -25.33 -9.61
C VAL A 49 -0.43 -25.41 -11.12
N ALA A 50 -1.53 -25.67 -11.85
CA ALA A 50 -1.50 -25.88 -13.31
C ALA A 50 -0.86 -24.73 -14.11
N ALA A 51 -0.98 -23.49 -13.62
CA ALA A 51 -0.35 -22.31 -14.19
C ALA A 51 0.28 -21.48 -13.06
N PRO A 52 1.59 -21.66 -12.78
CA PRO A 52 2.28 -20.88 -11.77
C PRO A 52 2.18 -19.38 -12.03
N LYS A 53 1.89 -18.63 -10.97
CA LYS A 53 1.72 -17.18 -11.00
C LYS A 53 3.01 -16.46 -11.39
N ALA A 54 2.89 -15.28 -11.99
CA ALA A 54 4.04 -14.39 -12.15
C ALA A 54 4.59 -13.98 -10.77
N LEU A 55 5.78 -13.37 -10.75
CA LEU A 55 6.39 -12.90 -9.52
C LEU A 55 6.22 -11.39 -9.38
N SER A 56 6.01 -10.97 -8.14
CA SER A 56 6.10 -9.59 -7.68
C SER A 56 7.13 -9.54 -6.55
N VAL A 57 7.98 -8.52 -6.53
CA VAL A 57 9.00 -8.33 -5.49
C VAL A 57 8.78 -7.00 -4.80
N TYR A 58 8.65 -7.02 -3.48
CA TYR A 58 8.76 -5.85 -2.64
C TYR A 58 10.11 -5.85 -1.94
N ILE A 59 10.85 -4.75 -2.04
CA ILE A 59 12.12 -4.56 -1.33
C ILE A 59 11.98 -3.40 -0.36
N HIS A 60 12.24 -3.68 0.92
CA HIS A 60 12.26 -2.67 1.94
C HIS A 60 13.67 -2.06 2.09
N ILE A 61 13.83 -0.78 1.75
CA ILE A 61 15.04 0.00 2.00
C ILE A 61 14.80 0.90 3.22
N PRO A 62 15.31 0.56 4.40
CA PRO A 62 14.86 1.18 5.64
C PRO A 62 15.46 2.57 5.90
N PHE A 63 16.42 3.06 5.09
CA PHE A 63 17.21 4.23 5.46
C PHE A 63 16.56 5.56 5.07
N CYS A 64 16.62 6.54 5.95
CA CYS A 64 16.27 7.94 5.65
C CYS A 64 17.37 8.89 6.15
N GLN A 65 17.63 9.98 5.41
CA GLN A 65 18.59 11.00 5.81
C GLN A 65 18.09 11.91 6.95
N SER A 66 16.78 12.16 6.99
CA SER A 66 16.14 13.04 7.95
C SER A 66 14.89 12.39 8.55
N LEU A 67 14.59 12.76 9.81
CA LEU A 67 13.43 12.28 10.53
C LEU A 67 12.21 13.17 10.27
N CYS A 68 11.25 12.69 9.48
CA CYS A 68 9.93 13.33 9.39
C CYS A 68 9.08 12.94 10.59
N TYR A 69 8.54 13.93 11.32
CA TYR A 69 7.88 13.68 12.61
C TYR A 69 6.57 12.90 12.46
N TYR A 70 5.87 13.05 11.34
CA TYR A 70 4.63 12.31 11.07
C TYR A 70 4.85 10.82 10.80
N CYS A 71 6.04 10.41 10.35
CA CYS A 71 6.24 9.14 9.65
C CYS A 71 6.02 7.90 10.55
N GLY A 72 5.06 7.05 10.16
CA GLY A 72 4.75 5.77 10.80
C GLY A 72 5.44 4.54 10.19
N CYS A 73 6.20 4.70 9.10
CA CYS A 73 6.85 3.58 8.40
C CYS A 73 7.89 2.87 9.28
N HIS A 74 8.31 1.67 8.89
CA HIS A 74 9.55 1.08 9.39
C HIS A 74 10.73 1.79 8.69
N LYS A 75 11.61 2.40 9.47
CA LYS A 75 12.74 3.21 8.96
C LYS A 75 13.83 3.39 10.01
N ILE A 76 15.02 3.70 9.53
CA ILE A 76 16.26 3.91 10.26
C ILE A 76 16.85 5.24 9.79
N ILE A 77 16.85 6.23 10.69
CA ILE A 77 17.43 7.55 10.39
C ILE A 77 18.95 7.46 10.55
N THR A 78 19.69 7.74 9.48
CA THR A 78 21.15 7.68 9.51
C THR A 78 21.76 8.52 8.39
N ARG A 79 22.85 9.21 8.68
CA ARG A 79 23.72 9.85 7.67
C ARG A 79 24.93 9.00 7.29
N LYS A 80 25.09 7.84 7.95
CA LYS A 80 26.21 6.91 7.73
C LYS A 80 25.92 6.03 6.50
N THR A 81 26.40 6.46 5.34
CA THR A 81 26.18 5.77 4.06
C THR A 81 26.74 4.35 4.01
N HIS A 82 27.81 4.04 4.75
CA HIS A 82 28.35 2.67 4.85
C HIS A 82 27.33 1.64 5.36
N ARG A 83 26.31 2.07 6.13
CA ARG A 83 25.23 1.17 6.57
C ARG A 83 24.37 0.69 5.42
N ALA A 84 24.19 1.51 4.39
CA ALA A 84 23.49 1.11 3.16
C ALA A 84 24.31 0.12 2.34
N VAL A 85 25.64 0.31 2.27
CA VAL A 85 26.56 -0.64 1.62
C VAL A 85 26.49 -2.02 2.29
N GLU A 86 26.60 -2.06 3.63
CA GLU A 86 26.48 -3.30 4.40
C GLU A 86 25.11 -3.95 4.17
N TYR A 87 24.02 -3.19 4.29
CA TYR A 87 22.67 -3.71 4.08
C TYR A 87 22.47 -4.28 2.67
N LEU A 88 22.97 -3.60 1.64
CA LEU A 88 22.89 -4.05 0.26
C LEU A 88 23.62 -5.37 0.05
N ALA A 89 24.77 -5.59 0.70
CA ALA A 89 25.46 -6.87 0.64
C ALA A 89 24.60 -8.02 1.19
N TYR A 90 23.95 -7.82 2.34
CA TYR A 90 23.02 -8.80 2.90
C TYR A 90 21.76 -8.98 2.06
N LEU A 91 21.22 -7.90 1.50
CA LEU A 91 20.05 -7.95 0.62
C LEU A 91 20.34 -8.77 -0.64
N LYS A 92 21.52 -8.61 -1.27
CA LYS A 92 21.94 -9.44 -2.41
C LYS A 92 22.01 -10.93 -2.04
N ARG A 93 22.48 -11.27 -0.83
CA ARG A 93 22.46 -12.64 -0.32
C ARG A 93 21.03 -13.17 -0.14
N GLU A 94 20.12 -12.36 0.41
CA GLU A 94 18.70 -12.74 0.52
C GLU A 94 18.05 -12.94 -0.86
N ILE A 95 18.32 -12.05 -1.82
CA ILE A 95 17.84 -12.17 -3.22
C ILE A 95 18.24 -13.53 -3.79
N GLN A 96 19.51 -13.90 -3.68
CA GLN A 96 20.00 -15.20 -4.14
C GLN A 96 19.26 -16.37 -3.47
N MET A 97 19.10 -16.31 -2.15
CA MET A 97 18.44 -17.36 -1.37
C MET A 97 16.95 -17.51 -1.72
N GLN A 98 16.24 -16.39 -1.88
CA GLN A 98 14.82 -16.38 -2.26
C GLN A 98 14.64 -16.84 -3.69
N ALA A 99 15.41 -16.32 -4.63
CA ALA A 99 15.32 -16.69 -6.05
C ALA A 99 15.58 -18.17 -6.29
N ALA A 100 16.45 -18.81 -5.50
CA ALA A 100 16.69 -20.25 -5.58
C ALA A 100 15.45 -21.10 -5.25
N LEU A 101 14.42 -20.52 -4.63
CA LEU A 101 13.16 -21.19 -4.35
C LEU A 101 12.15 -21.13 -5.50
N PHE A 102 12.38 -20.29 -6.52
CA PHE A 102 11.45 -20.05 -7.61
C PHE A 102 12.01 -20.49 -8.96
N GLU A 103 11.15 -21.05 -9.81
CA GLU A 103 11.56 -21.43 -11.17
C GLU A 103 11.88 -20.21 -12.04
N ARG A 104 12.93 -20.30 -12.85
CA ARG A 104 13.32 -19.25 -13.81
C ARG A 104 12.28 -18.99 -14.91
N SER A 105 11.34 -19.91 -15.13
CA SER A 105 10.20 -19.74 -16.03
C SER A 105 9.23 -18.65 -15.57
N ARG A 106 9.19 -18.36 -14.26
CA ARG A 106 8.30 -17.36 -13.66
C ARG A 106 8.92 -15.97 -13.80
N ARG A 107 8.31 -15.13 -14.63
CA ARG A 107 8.77 -13.75 -14.87
C ARG A 107 8.46 -12.86 -13.65
N LEU A 108 9.41 -12.00 -13.30
CA LEU A 108 9.22 -10.89 -12.38
C LEU A 108 8.60 -9.72 -13.15
N THR A 109 7.28 -9.57 -13.06
CA THR A 109 6.51 -8.54 -13.78
C THR A 109 6.27 -7.30 -12.93
N GLN A 110 6.43 -7.40 -11.60
CA GLN A 110 6.30 -6.26 -10.69
C GLN A 110 7.47 -6.16 -9.71
N LEU A 111 7.97 -4.95 -9.53
CA LEU A 111 8.98 -4.61 -8.53
C LEU A 111 8.54 -3.33 -7.82
N HIS A 112 8.62 -3.31 -6.50
CA HIS A 112 8.41 -2.12 -5.71
C HIS A 112 9.52 -1.94 -4.69
N LEU A 113 10.33 -0.90 -4.89
CA LEU A 113 11.26 -0.42 -3.87
C LEU A 113 10.53 0.60 -3.00
N GLY A 114 10.37 0.30 -1.71
CA GLY A 114 9.75 1.20 -0.74
C GLY A 114 10.45 1.18 0.62
N GLY A 115 9.79 1.76 1.62
CA GLY A 115 10.16 1.61 3.03
C GLY A 115 10.49 2.91 3.75
N GLY A 116 11.78 3.16 3.97
CA GLY A 116 12.27 4.46 4.43
C GLY A 116 12.40 5.42 3.26
N THR A 117 13.48 5.30 2.51
CA THR A 117 13.73 6.08 1.30
C THR A 117 14.61 5.25 0.36
N PRO A 118 14.03 4.58 -0.65
CA PRO A 118 14.80 3.82 -1.64
C PRO A 118 15.93 4.62 -2.30
N THR A 119 15.67 5.89 -2.61
CA THR A 119 16.65 6.84 -3.16
C THR A 119 17.73 7.28 -2.17
N TYR A 120 17.79 6.67 -0.97
CA TYR A 120 18.95 6.74 -0.08
C TYR A 120 20.16 6.01 -0.65
N LEU A 121 19.92 4.89 -1.35
CA LEU A 121 20.96 4.22 -2.13
C LEU A 121 21.46 5.18 -3.19
N ASP A 122 22.75 5.21 -3.51
CA ASP A 122 23.23 5.99 -4.66
C ASP A 122 22.96 5.25 -5.99
N ASP A 123 23.31 5.89 -7.11
CA ASP A 123 23.05 5.34 -8.45
C ASP A 123 23.81 4.05 -8.72
N ALA A 124 25.03 3.90 -8.19
CA ALA A 124 25.82 2.67 -8.32
C ALA A 124 25.18 1.53 -7.51
N GLN A 125 24.74 1.82 -6.28
CA GLN A 125 24.06 0.86 -5.41
C GLN A 125 22.71 0.40 -5.99
N LEU A 126 21.94 1.31 -6.59
CA LEU A 126 20.71 0.94 -7.31
C LEU A 126 21.01 0.08 -8.53
N ALA A 127 22.05 0.42 -9.31
CA ALA A 127 22.48 -0.39 -10.43
C ALA A 127 22.92 -1.80 -9.99
N GLU A 128 23.68 -1.91 -8.89
CA GLU A 128 24.06 -3.20 -8.29
C GLU A 128 22.85 -4.02 -7.85
N LEU A 129 21.86 -3.38 -7.23
CA LEU A 129 20.63 -4.05 -6.80
C LEU A 129 19.86 -4.61 -8.00
N MET A 130 19.67 -3.79 -9.04
CA MET A 130 18.95 -4.20 -10.25
C MET A 130 19.71 -5.29 -11.01
N ALA A 131 21.03 -5.20 -11.09
CA ALA A 131 21.86 -6.25 -11.68
C ALA A 131 21.75 -7.58 -10.93
N CYS A 132 21.76 -7.54 -9.59
CA CYS A 132 21.58 -8.74 -8.76
C CYS A 132 20.18 -9.37 -8.95
N LEU A 133 19.14 -8.54 -9.05
CA LEU A 133 17.79 -9.02 -9.37
C LEU A 133 17.76 -9.68 -10.75
N ALA A 134 18.37 -9.08 -11.77
CA ALA A 134 18.44 -9.64 -13.12
C ALA A 134 19.28 -10.93 -13.21
N GLU A 135 20.30 -11.06 -12.36
CA GLU A 135 21.11 -12.27 -12.27
C GLU A 135 20.29 -13.45 -11.71
N HIS A 136 19.42 -13.20 -10.73
CA HIS A 136 18.74 -14.25 -9.96
C HIS A 136 17.28 -14.49 -10.35
N PHE A 137 16.57 -13.49 -10.88
CA PHE A 137 15.21 -13.59 -11.39
C PHE A 137 15.16 -13.35 -12.89
N THR A 138 14.13 -13.88 -13.54
CA THR A 138 13.83 -13.55 -14.95
C THR A 138 12.98 -12.29 -14.97
N LEU A 139 13.60 -11.12 -15.18
CA LEU A 139 12.87 -9.85 -15.25
C LEU A 139 12.01 -9.77 -16.51
N ASP A 140 10.86 -9.12 -16.40
CA ASP A 140 10.11 -8.72 -17.58
C ASP A 140 10.80 -7.53 -18.28
N ASP A 141 11.41 -7.81 -19.42
CA ASP A 141 12.14 -6.85 -20.26
C ASP A 141 11.22 -5.97 -21.13
N SER A 142 9.92 -6.25 -21.16
CA SER A 142 8.95 -5.41 -21.85
C SER A 142 8.70 -4.13 -21.07
N ASP A 143 8.36 -3.04 -21.73
CA ASP A 143 8.01 -1.80 -21.03
C ASP A 143 6.66 -1.91 -20.28
N ALA A 144 5.95 -3.03 -20.38
CA ALA A 144 4.68 -3.30 -19.69
C ALA A 144 4.84 -3.73 -18.23
N HIS A 145 6.05 -4.07 -17.79
CA HIS A 145 6.31 -4.40 -16.38
C HIS A 145 5.92 -3.24 -15.44
N GLU A 146 5.80 -3.51 -14.14
CA GLU A 146 5.51 -2.49 -13.13
C GLU A 146 6.66 -2.35 -12.15
N PHE A 147 7.69 -1.60 -12.54
CA PHE A 147 8.86 -1.38 -11.70
C PHE A 147 8.77 0.03 -11.11
N SER A 148 8.49 0.06 -9.82
CA SER A 148 8.14 1.24 -9.05
C SER A 148 9.16 1.51 -7.94
N ILE A 149 9.39 2.80 -7.69
CA ILE A 149 10.28 3.26 -6.62
C ILE A 149 9.67 4.48 -5.91
N GLU A 150 9.65 4.44 -4.58
CA GLU A 150 9.32 5.60 -3.75
C GLU A 150 10.50 6.58 -3.69
N VAL A 151 10.20 7.88 -3.83
CA VAL A 151 11.18 8.95 -3.95
C VAL A 151 10.93 10.04 -2.92
N ASP A 152 11.97 10.41 -2.18
CA ASP A 152 12.00 11.66 -1.43
C ASP A 152 12.54 12.77 -2.34
N PRO A 153 11.71 13.78 -2.71
CA PRO A 153 12.10 14.86 -3.63
C PRO A 153 13.37 15.61 -3.19
N ARG A 154 13.68 15.62 -1.89
CA ARG A 154 14.85 16.32 -1.33
C ARG A 154 16.17 15.64 -1.65
N THR A 155 16.13 14.38 -2.10
CA THR A 155 17.31 13.49 -2.21
C THR A 155 17.68 13.14 -3.65
N ILE A 156 16.96 13.70 -4.63
CA ILE A 156 17.08 13.33 -6.04
C ILE A 156 17.22 14.56 -6.95
N SER A 157 17.88 14.38 -8.09
CA SER A 157 18.03 15.38 -9.14
C SER A 157 17.35 14.93 -10.44
N VAL A 158 17.26 15.84 -11.43
CA VAL A 158 16.71 15.55 -12.76
C VAL A 158 17.52 14.48 -13.48
N GLU A 159 18.85 14.52 -13.39
CA GLU A 159 19.75 13.52 -13.97
C GLU A 159 19.45 12.14 -13.41
N ARG A 160 19.21 12.08 -12.09
CA ARG A 160 18.92 10.84 -11.40
C ARG A 160 17.56 10.24 -11.76
N ILE A 161 16.56 11.05 -12.11
CA ILE A 161 15.30 10.54 -12.68
C ILE A 161 15.57 9.79 -13.99
N ASN A 162 16.45 10.30 -14.85
CA ASN A 162 16.86 9.62 -16.08
C ASN A 162 17.63 8.33 -15.78
N THR A 163 18.52 8.33 -14.77
CA THR A 163 19.20 7.12 -14.30
C THR A 163 18.19 6.05 -13.86
N LEU A 164 17.20 6.40 -13.03
CA LEU A 164 16.15 5.48 -12.60
C LEU A 164 15.39 4.88 -13.78
N ARG A 165 15.06 5.69 -14.79
CA ARG A 165 14.43 5.19 -16.01
C ARG A 165 15.31 4.17 -16.74
N GLY A 166 16.61 4.47 -16.87
CA GLY A 166 17.59 3.58 -17.50
C GLY A 166 17.83 2.28 -16.75
N LEU A 167 17.60 2.26 -15.44
CA LEU A 167 17.62 1.04 -14.61
C LEU A 167 16.36 0.17 -14.75
N GLY A 168 15.38 0.61 -15.54
CA GLY A 168 14.14 -0.12 -15.78
C GLY A 168 12.97 0.33 -14.92
N PHE A 169 13.10 1.34 -14.05
CA PHE A 169 11.91 1.86 -13.36
C PHE A 169 11.03 2.62 -14.35
N ASN A 170 9.73 2.35 -14.33
CA ASN A 170 8.76 3.04 -15.17
C ASN A 170 7.58 3.64 -14.37
N ARG A 171 7.63 3.55 -13.03
CA ARG A 171 6.70 4.21 -12.11
C ARG A 171 7.45 4.90 -10.96
N LEU A 172 6.97 6.07 -10.53
CA LEU A 172 7.50 6.80 -9.39
C LEU A 172 6.38 7.16 -8.41
N SER A 173 6.69 7.15 -7.10
CA SER A 173 5.85 7.82 -6.10
C SER A 173 6.64 8.88 -5.36
N PHE A 174 6.22 10.14 -5.44
CA PHE A 174 6.86 11.26 -4.75
C PHE A 174 6.17 11.54 -3.41
N GLY A 175 6.92 11.45 -2.32
CA GLY A 175 6.45 11.84 -1.00
C GLY A 175 6.39 13.36 -0.83
N VAL A 176 5.32 14.04 -1.25
CA VAL A 176 5.17 15.50 -1.10
C VAL A 176 4.59 15.87 0.26
N GLN A 177 3.52 15.20 0.66
CA GLN A 177 2.80 15.37 1.93
C GLN A 177 2.04 16.70 2.04
N ASP A 178 2.72 17.84 1.88
CA ASP A 178 2.12 19.18 1.86
C ASP A 178 3.04 20.19 1.13
N PHE A 179 2.46 21.22 0.51
CA PHE A 179 3.18 22.35 -0.08
C PHE A 179 3.27 23.56 0.84
N ASP A 180 2.54 23.57 1.97
CA ASP A 180 2.56 24.65 2.94
C ASP A 180 3.88 24.63 3.75
N PRO A 181 4.67 25.72 3.74
CA PRO A 181 5.96 25.77 4.42
C PRO A 181 5.86 25.67 5.94
N ASP A 182 4.77 26.15 6.55
CA ASP A 182 4.57 26.09 8.00
C ASP A 182 4.23 24.65 8.43
N VAL A 183 3.39 23.96 7.65
CA VAL A 183 3.10 22.53 7.85
C VAL A 183 4.39 21.71 7.68
N GLN A 184 5.17 21.98 6.63
CA GLN A 184 6.45 21.31 6.38
C GLN A 184 7.43 21.50 7.53
N ALA A 185 7.55 22.72 8.07
CA ALA A 185 8.40 23.02 9.22
C ALA A 185 7.93 22.27 10.47
N ALA A 186 6.62 22.27 10.75
CA ALA A 186 6.02 21.61 11.91
C ALA A 186 6.23 20.09 11.92
N VAL A 187 6.49 19.47 10.75
CA VAL A 187 6.75 18.02 10.63
C VAL A 187 8.18 17.67 10.20
N ASN A 188 9.08 18.65 10.15
CA ASN A 188 10.48 18.50 9.74
C ASN A 188 10.64 17.88 8.34
N ARG A 189 9.88 18.39 7.37
CA ARG A 189 9.92 18.00 5.96
C ARG A 189 9.95 19.21 5.01
N VAL A 190 10.88 20.13 5.24
CA VAL A 190 11.09 21.28 4.35
C VAL A 190 11.59 20.81 2.98
N GLN A 191 10.90 21.23 1.91
CA GLN A 191 11.19 20.90 0.52
C GLN A 191 10.67 22.00 -0.42
N SER A 192 11.27 22.14 -1.59
CA SER A 192 10.93 23.19 -2.54
C SER A 192 9.82 22.74 -3.51
N GLU A 193 8.78 23.56 -3.66
CA GLU A 193 7.76 23.39 -4.70
C GLU A 193 8.39 23.41 -6.10
N ALA A 194 9.32 24.35 -6.35
CA ALA A 194 10.02 24.44 -7.63
C ALA A 194 10.80 23.15 -7.96
N GLN A 195 11.42 22.54 -6.94
CA GLN A 195 12.11 21.25 -7.11
C GLN A 195 11.14 20.12 -7.46
N ILE A 196 9.99 20.06 -6.78
CA ILE A 196 8.96 19.04 -7.07
C ILE A 196 8.45 19.18 -8.51
N LEU A 197 8.16 20.41 -8.95
CA LEU A 197 7.73 20.70 -10.32
C LEU A 197 8.77 20.24 -11.35
N GLN A 198 10.05 20.53 -11.11
CA GLN A 198 11.15 20.11 -11.98
C GLN A 198 11.27 18.57 -12.06
N LEU A 199 11.16 17.88 -10.92
CA LEU A 199 11.29 16.42 -10.87
C LEU A 199 10.13 15.70 -11.57
N VAL A 200 8.90 16.20 -11.42
CA VAL A 200 7.74 15.65 -12.13
C VAL A 200 7.81 15.91 -13.63
N ALA A 201 8.26 17.10 -14.04
CA ALA A 201 8.51 17.39 -15.45
C ALA A 201 9.57 16.45 -16.04
N ALA A 202 10.68 16.23 -15.32
CA ALA A 202 11.72 15.29 -15.72
C ALA A 202 11.21 13.85 -15.81
N ALA A 203 10.35 13.41 -14.89
CA ALA A 203 9.76 12.07 -14.94
C ALA A 203 8.90 11.87 -16.20
N ARG A 204 8.12 12.89 -16.58
CA ARG A 204 7.34 12.86 -17.82
C ARG A 204 8.22 12.85 -19.06
N GLU A 205 9.27 13.68 -19.10
CA GLU A 205 10.23 13.71 -20.21
C GLU A 205 10.97 12.39 -20.37
N ALA A 206 11.32 11.75 -19.25
CA ALA A 206 11.90 10.40 -19.21
C ALA A 206 10.89 9.29 -19.55
N ARG A 207 9.62 9.62 -19.81
CA ARG A 207 8.54 8.68 -20.16
C ARG A 207 8.28 7.64 -19.08
N PHE A 208 8.28 8.06 -17.81
CA PHE A 208 7.62 7.28 -16.76
C PHE A 208 6.13 7.14 -17.09
N LYS A 209 5.58 5.95 -16.90
CA LYS A 209 4.18 5.63 -17.23
C LYS A 209 3.18 6.08 -16.19
N SER A 210 3.62 6.19 -14.94
CA SER A 210 2.79 6.64 -13.83
C SER A 210 3.64 7.36 -12.79
N VAL A 211 3.29 8.62 -12.55
CA VAL A 211 3.83 9.48 -11.51
C VAL A 211 2.76 9.68 -10.43
N SER A 212 2.99 9.10 -9.27
CA SER A 212 2.16 9.25 -8.08
C SER A 212 2.71 10.34 -7.17
N VAL A 213 1.81 11.04 -6.46
CA VAL A 213 2.15 11.98 -5.39
C VAL A 213 1.40 11.60 -4.12
N ASP A 214 2.16 11.45 -3.03
CA ASP A 214 1.58 11.24 -1.71
C ASP A 214 1.30 12.59 -1.05
N LEU A 215 0.10 12.73 -0.49
CA LEU A 215 -0.33 13.83 0.38
C LEU A 215 -0.76 13.27 1.74
N ILE A 216 -0.70 14.10 2.77
CA ILE A 216 -1.21 13.75 4.10
C ILE A 216 -2.14 14.85 4.58
N TYR A 217 -3.38 14.50 4.92
CA TYR A 217 -4.31 15.42 5.56
C TYR A 217 -4.44 15.14 7.07
N GLY A 218 -4.69 16.19 7.84
CA GLY A 218 -4.67 16.19 9.30
C GLY A 218 -3.28 16.39 9.93
N LEU A 219 -2.30 16.90 9.19
CA LEU A 219 -1.00 17.34 9.74
C LEU A 219 -1.17 18.62 10.60
N PRO A 220 -0.22 18.93 11.51
CA PRO A 220 -0.25 20.16 12.28
C PRO A 220 -0.32 21.40 11.38
N LEU A 221 -1.03 22.43 11.85
CA LEU A 221 -1.27 23.72 11.19
C LEU A 221 -2.13 23.69 9.91
N GLN A 222 -2.58 22.51 9.46
CA GLN A 222 -3.48 22.44 8.32
C GLN A 222 -4.86 23.04 8.64
N THR A 223 -5.30 23.92 7.74
CA THR A 223 -6.65 24.49 7.70
C THR A 223 -7.29 24.14 6.36
N VAL A 224 -8.61 24.33 6.24
CA VAL A 224 -9.29 24.16 4.95
C VAL A 224 -8.70 25.08 3.88
N ASP A 225 -8.42 26.35 4.22
CA ASP A 225 -7.88 27.33 3.28
C ASP A 225 -6.45 26.99 2.86
N SER A 226 -5.56 26.67 3.81
CA SER A 226 -4.18 26.31 3.48
C SER A 226 -4.10 25.01 2.68
N PHE A 227 -4.94 24.03 3.02
CA PHE A 227 -4.97 22.77 2.29
C PHE A 227 -5.60 22.90 0.91
N ASP A 228 -6.56 23.81 0.69
CA ASP A 228 -7.10 24.10 -0.65
C ASP A 228 -6.02 24.70 -1.58
N VAL A 229 -5.11 25.51 -1.04
CA VAL A 229 -3.93 25.97 -1.78
C VAL A 229 -3.03 24.80 -2.16
N THR A 230 -2.76 23.88 -1.22
CA THR A 230 -2.00 22.65 -1.47
C THR A 230 -2.66 21.79 -2.56
N LEU A 231 -3.98 21.60 -2.52
CA LEU A 231 -4.72 20.87 -3.56
C LEU A 231 -4.69 21.60 -4.90
N SER A 232 -4.78 22.93 -4.92
CA SER A 232 -4.69 23.72 -6.15
C SER A 232 -3.32 23.54 -6.84
N LYS A 233 -2.24 23.53 -6.05
CA LYS A 233 -0.88 23.23 -6.54
C LYS A 233 -0.75 21.80 -7.06
N LEU A 234 -1.29 20.82 -6.33
CA LEU A 234 -1.30 19.42 -6.76
C LEU A 234 -2.08 19.22 -8.07
N ILE A 235 -3.26 19.83 -8.20
CA ILE A 235 -4.08 19.75 -9.40
C ILE A 235 -3.37 20.41 -10.59
N ALA A 236 -2.69 21.52 -10.39
CA ALA A 236 -1.86 22.15 -11.41
C ALA A 236 -0.66 21.29 -11.81
N LEU A 237 -0.03 20.61 -10.83
CA LEU A 237 1.02 19.61 -11.07
C LEU A 237 0.51 18.44 -11.91
N ARG A 238 -0.75 18.04 -11.71
CA ARG A 238 -1.49 17.00 -12.44
C ARG A 238 -0.79 15.62 -12.44
N PRO A 239 -0.37 15.06 -11.29
CA PRO A 239 0.21 13.71 -11.26
C PRO A 239 -0.79 12.67 -11.78
N ASP A 240 -0.33 11.53 -12.27
CA ASP A 240 -1.21 10.48 -12.79
C ASP A 240 -2.03 9.85 -11.65
N ARG A 241 -1.43 9.79 -10.45
CA ARG A 241 -2.06 9.30 -9.23
C ARG A 241 -1.84 10.24 -8.04
N VAL A 242 -2.79 10.22 -7.12
CA VAL A 242 -2.70 10.89 -5.82
C VAL A 242 -3.08 9.90 -4.74
N ALA A 243 -2.21 9.76 -3.74
CA ALA A 243 -2.51 9.03 -2.52
C ALA A 243 -2.63 10.04 -1.35
N ALA A 244 -3.85 10.34 -0.92
CA ALA A 244 -4.15 11.30 0.13
C ALA A 244 -4.43 10.60 1.47
N TYR A 245 -3.37 10.38 2.24
CA TYR A 245 -3.42 9.62 3.49
C TYR A 245 -3.99 10.45 4.66
N SER A 246 -4.90 9.85 5.42
CA SER A 246 -5.28 10.36 6.75
C SER A 246 -4.11 10.24 7.72
N TYR A 247 -3.69 11.34 8.36
CA TYR A 247 -2.61 11.29 9.33
C TYR A 247 -2.98 10.46 10.56
N ALA A 248 -2.19 9.41 10.84
CA ALA A 248 -2.32 8.59 12.03
C ALA A 248 -1.36 9.05 13.14
N HIS A 249 -1.89 9.79 14.12
CA HIS A 249 -1.12 10.29 15.27
C HIS A 249 -1.18 9.29 16.45
N LEU A 250 -0.10 8.55 16.65
CA LEU A 250 0.10 7.52 17.67
C LEU A 250 1.46 7.71 18.41
N PRO A 251 1.67 8.84 19.12
CA PRO A 251 2.96 9.18 19.75
C PRO A 251 3.41 8.23 20.87
N SER A 252 2.50 7.40 21.39
CA SER A 252 2.83 6.31 22.32
C SER A 252 3.63 5.19 21.65
N GLN A 253 3.32 4.90 20.38
CA GLN A 253 3.98 3.85 19.57
C GLN A 253 5.10 4.43 18.68
N ILE A 254 4.87 5.61 18.10
CA ILE A 254 5.78 6.26 17.16
C ILE A 254 6.43 7.46 17.84
N ARG A 255 7.60 7.25 18.45
CA ARG A 255 8.29 8.27 19.27
C ARG A 255 8.53 9.60 18.55
N ALA A 256 8.79 9.58 17.24
CA ALA A 256 9.04 10.78 16.44
C ALA A 256 7.85 11.76 16.44
N GLN A 257 6.62 11.25 16.55
CA GLN A 257 5.40 12.06 16.54
C GLN A 257 5.26 12.89 17.82
N ARG A 258 6.02 12.62 18.88
CA ARG A 258 6.09 13.46 20.09
C ARG A 258 6.73 14.83 19.84
N MET A 259 7.44 14.97 18.71
CA MET A 259 8.01 16.26 18.29
C MET A 259 6.97 17.19 17.67
N ILE A 260 5.79 16.66 17.31
CA ILE A 260 4.67 17.47 16.83
C ILE A 260 3.97 18.08 18.05
N ARG A 261 3.76 19.39 18.00
CA ARG A 261 3.08 20.16 19.05
C ARG A 261 1.59 19.81 19.07
N PRO A 262 1.04 19.29 20.20
CA PRO A 262 -0.37 18.93 20.29
C PRO A 262 -1.32 20.09 20.01
N GLU A 263 -0.94 21.32 20.36
CA GLU A 263 -1.72 22.54 20.13
C GLU A 263 -1.84 22.94 18.65
N ASP A 264 -0.90 22.49 17.81
CA ASP A 264 -0.91 22.76 16.37
C ASP A 264 -1.76 21.72 15.63
N MET A 265 -2.20 20.65 16.30
CA MET A 265 -2.95 19.56 15.67
C MET A 265 -4.39 19.99 15.32
N PRO A 266 -4.86 19.72 14.09
CA PRO A 266 -6.24 20.00 13.74
C PRO A 266 -7.21 19.12 14.55
N PRO A 267 -8.38 19.65 14.97
CA PRO A 267 -9.39 18.85 15.64
C PRO A 267 -9.97 17.78 14.70
N PRO A 268 -10.58 16.70 15.21
CA PRO A 268 -11.14 15.62 14.37
C PRO A 268 -12.11 16.11 13.28
N ALA A 269 -12.97 17.10 13.61
CA ALA A 269 -13.88 17.70 12.64
C ALA A 269 -13.15 18.31 11.43
N ARG A 270 -11.99 18.94 11.66
CA ARG A 270 -11.18 19.52 10.58
C ARG A 270 -10.65 18.44 9.64
N LYS A 271 -10.25 17.27 10.14
CA LYS A 271 -9.80 16.17 9.28
C LYS A 271 -10.89 15.70 8.32
N LEU A 272 -12.15 15.68 8.77
CA LEU A 272 -13.29 15.34 7.90
C LEU A 272 -13.53 16.40 6.82
N GLU A 273 -13.43 17.69 7.18
CA GLU A 273 -13.54 18.79 6.21
C GLU A 273 -12.42 18.72 5.16
N LEU A 274 -11.19 18.37 5.57
CA LEU A 274 -10.06 18.20 4.65
C LEU A 274 -10.27 17.00 3.72
N LEU A 275 -10.81 15.88 4.22
CA LEU A 275 -11.15 14.72 3.40
C LEU A 275 -12.23 15.06 2.37
N GLU A 276 -13.31 15.71 2.79
CA GLU A 276 -14.39 16.17 1.91
C GLU A 276 -13.85 17.11 0.83
N LEU A 277 -13.05 18.11 1.22
CA LEU A 277 -12.39 19.04 0.32
C LEU A 277 -11.51 18.28 -0.69
N THR A 278 -10.70 17.34 -0.23
CA THR A 278 -9.83 16.52 -1.09
C THR A 278 -10.63 15.80 -2.17
N ILE A 279 -11.66 15.06 -1.77
CA ILE A 279 -12.44 14.26 -2.71
C ILE A 279 -13.15 15.17 -3.70
N ARG A 280 -13.77 16.25 -3.24
CA ARG A 280 -14.47 17.21 -4.10
C ARG A 280 -13.51 17.85 -5.11
N ARG A 281 -12.38 18.39 -4.67
CA ARG A 281 -11.43 19.12 -5.54
C ARG A 281 -10.78 18.20 -6.57
N LEU A 282 -10.39 16.98 -6.18
CA LEU A 282 -9.80 16.02 -7.10
C LEU A 282 -10.82 15.49 -8.12
N THR A 283 -12.05 15.19 -7.69
CA THR A 283 -13.11 14.74 -8.60
C THR A 283 -13.56 15.85 -9.56
N GLU A 284 -13.68 17.10 -9.09
CA GLU A 284 -13.91 18.28 -9.96
C GLU A 284 -12.77 18.49 -10.97
N ALA A 285 -11.53 18.15 -10.61
CA ALA A 285 -10.37 18.21 -11.50
C ALA A 285 -10.26 17.01 -12.47
N GLY A 286 -11.20 16.05 -12.40
CA GLY A 286 -11.28 14.91 -13.31
C GLY A 286 -10.58 13.64 -12.84
N TYR A 287 -10.10 13.58 -11.59
CA TYR A 287 -9.60 12.34 -11.02
C TYR A 287 -10.75 11.39 -10.65
N VAL A 288 -10.54 10.11 -10.90
CA VAL A 288 -11.41 9.02 -10.44
C VAL A 288 -11.01 8.65 -9.02
N TYR A 289 -11.98 8.64 -8.11
CA TYR A 289 -11.79 8.05 -6.79
C TYR A 289 -11.72 6.52 -6.91
N ILE A 290 -10.52 5.96 -6.72
CA ILE A 290 -10.28 4.51 -6.82
C ILE A 290 -10.80 3.82 -5.55
N GLY A 291 -10.54 4.41 -4.39
CA GLY A 291 -11.03 3.95 -3.10
C GLY A 291 -10.05 4.27 -1.96
N MET A 292 -10.54 4.25 -0.73
CA MET A 292 -9.80 4.68 0.47
C MET A 292 -9.15 6.06 0.29
N ASP A 293 -7.83 6.08 0.08
CA ASP A 293 -6.95 7.25 -0.04
C ASP A 293 -6.46 7.48 -1.49
N HIS A 294 -6.86 6.67 -2.46
CA HIS A 294 -6.30 6.68 -3.81
C HIS A 294 -7.21 7.32 -4.86
N PHE A 295 -6.59 8.16 -5.70
CA PHE A 295 -7.19 8.81 -6.87
C PHE A 295 -6.27 8.61 -8.07
N ALA A 296 -6.84 8.47 -9.26
CA ALA A 296 -6.08 8.34 -10.50
C ALA A 296 -6.76 9.08 -11.65
N LEU A 297 -6.00 9.48 -12.67
CA LEU A 297 -6.59 10.00 -13.90
C LEU A 297 -7.42 8.90 -14.60
N PRO A 298 -8.45 9.26 -15.41
CA PRO A 298 -9.36 8.27 -16.01
C PRO A 298 -8.69 7.26 -16.94
N ASP A 299 -7.56 7.64 -17.55
CA ASP A 299 -6.73 6.83 -18.44
C ASP A 299 -5.62 6.05 -17.71
N ASP A 300 -5.44 6.28 -16.41
CA ASP A 300 -4.53 5.46 -15.61
C ASP A 300 -5.09 4.03 -15.45
N GLU A 301 -4.20 3.06 -15.54
CA GLU A 301 -4.52 1.64 -15.44
C GLU A 301 -5.30 1.22 -14.18
N LEU A 302 -5.19 1.94 -13.05
CA LEU A 302 -5.99 1.63 -11.86
C LEU A 302 -7.45 2.00 -12.07
N ALA A 303 -7.72 3.12 -12.76
CA ALA A 303 -9.07 3.51 -13.12
C ALA A 303 -9.66 2.51 -14.14
N LEU A 304 -8.85 2.07 -15.11
CA LEU A 304 -9.25 1.05 -16.08
C LEU A 304 -9.50 -0.31 -15.42
N ALA A 305 -8.61 -0.76 -14.52
CA ALA A 305 -8.75 -2.01 -13.79
C ALA A 305 -10.02 -2.01 -12.93
N ARG A 306 -10.31 -0.88 -12.25
CA ARG A 306 -11.56 -0.70 -11.50
C ARG A 306 -12.79 -0.81 -12.40
N ALA A 307 -12.77 -0.16 -13.57
CA ALA A 307 -13.89 -0.21 -14.50
C ALA A 307 -14.13 -1.62 -15.08
N ASN A 308 -13.06 -2.42 -15.20
CA ASN A 308 -13.09 -3.76 -15.75
C ASN A 308 -13.24 -4.87 -14.70
N GLY A 309 -13.34 -4.54 -13.40
CA GLY A 309 -13.42 -5.52 -12.31
C GLY A 309 -12.14 -6.34 -12.12
N THR A 310 -10.98 -5.78 -12.47
CA THR A 310 -9.66 -6.42 -12.33
C THR A 310 -8.75 -5.68 -11.34
N LEU A 311 -9.29 -4.70 -10.61
CA LEU A 311 -8.55 -3.97 -9.59
C LEU A 311 -8.22 -4.90 -8.42
N GLN A 312 -7.03 -4.74 -7.87
CA GLN A 312 -6.55 -5.60 -6.80
C GLN A 312 -5.84 -4.79 -5.74
N ARG A 313 -5.55 -5.45 -4.62
CA ARG A 313 -4.88 -4.83 -3.50
C ARG A 313 -3.85 -5.73 -2.83
N ASN A 314 -2.71 -5.14 -2.51
CA ASN A 314 -1.63 -5.76 -1.74
C ASN A 314 -1.14 -4.80 -0.63
N PHE A 315 0.00 -5.12 -0.02
CA PHE A 315 0.58 -4.32 1.07
C PHE A 315 1.09 -2.95 0.63
N GLN A 316 1.33 -2.73 -0.67
CA GLN A 316 1.78 -1.47 -1.26
C GLN A 316 0.61 -0.58 -1.71
N GLY A 317 -0.60 -1.11 -1.83
CA GLY A 317 -1.79 -0.36 -2.22
C GLY A 317 -2.59 -1.07 -3.32
N TYR A 318 -3.32 -0.29 -4.11
CA TYR A 318 -4.02 -0.83 -5.28
C TYR A 318 -3.02 -1.20 -6.39
N SER A 319 -3.34 -2.27 -7.10
CA SER A 319 -2.54 -2.82 -8.19
C SER A 319 -3.43 -3.40 -9.27
N THR A 320 -2.87 -3.55 -10.46
CA THR A 320 -3.50 -4.12 -11.67
C THR A 320 -3.26 -5.62 -11.82
N HIS A 321 -2.32 -6.21 -11.05
CA HIS A 321 -1.91 -7.60 -11.19
C HIS A 321 -2.38 -8.45 -9.99
N ALA A 322 -3.50 -9.15 -10.15
CA ALA A 322 -4.09 -10.03 -9.12
C ALA A 322 -3.23 -11.26 -8.78
N ASP A 323 -2.52 -11.73 -9.78
CA ASP A 323 -2.00 -13.09 -9.84
C ASP A 323 -0.48 -13.14 -9.80
N CYS A 324 0.10 -12.38 -8.87
CA CYS A 324 1.51 -12.53 -8.52
C CYS A 324 1.68 -13.16 -7.15
N ASP A 325 2.64 -14.06 -7.03
CA ASP A 325 3.26 -14.33 -5.73
C ASP A 325 4.17 -13.15 -5.38
N LEU A 326 3.91 -12.52 -4.23
CA LEU A 326 4.66 -11.38 -3.73
C LEU A 326 5.77 -11.85 -2.80
N ILE A 327 7.01 -11.72 -3.24
CA ILE A 327 8.20 -11.98 -2.43
C ILE A 327 8.56 -10.69 -1.68
N GLY A 328 8.61 -10.78 -0.35
CA GLY A 328 9.10 -9.70 0.49
C GLY A 328 10.60 -9.86 0.77
N LEU A 329 11.39 -8.83 0.46
CA LEU A 329 12.83 -8.77 0.68
C LEU A 329 13.21 -7.58 1.58
N GLY A 330 14.20 -7.79 2.43
CA GLY A 330 14.70 -6.80 3.37
C GLY A 330 14.01 -6.82 4.73
N VAL A 331 14.53 -6.00 5.63
CA VAL A 331 14.04 -5.88 7.01
C VAL A 331 12.56 -5.47 7.02
N SER A 332 11.76 -6.11 7.87
CA SER A 332 10.31 -5.89 8.05
C SER A 332 9.39 -6.21 6.87
N ALA A 333 9.94 -6.54 5.70
CA ALA A 333 9.18 -6.82 4.48
C ALA A 333 8.15 -7.92 4.67
N ILE A 334 7.01 -7.79 3.99
CA ILE A 334 5.93 -8.76 4.01
C ILE A 334 5.76 -9.35 2.60
N GLY A 335 5.74 -10.67 2.51
CA GLY A 335 5.40 -11.42 1.31
C GLY A 335 4.02 -12.07 1.40
N LYS A 336 3.49 -12.43 0.23
CA LYS A 336 2.29 -13.25 0.02
C LYS A 336 2.62 -14.27 -1.07
N VAL A 337 2.92 -15.50 -0.68
CA VAL A 337 3.21 -16.60 -1.62
C VAL A 337 2.19 -17.71 -1.40
N GLY A 338 1.46 -18.07 -2.46
CA GLY A 338 0.29 -18.93 -2.35
C GLY A 338 -0.70 -18.42 -1.30
N ASP A 339 -1.27 -19.34 -0.53
CA ASP A 339 -2.17 -19.04 0.59
C ASP A 339 -1.42 -18.88 1.91
N SER A 340 -0.35 -18.07 1.87
CA SER A 340 0.41 -17.71 3.05
C SER A 340 0.87 -16.25 3.04
N TYR A 341 1.13 -15.73 4.24
CA TYR A 341 1.84 -14.48 4.46
C TYR A 341 3.09 -14.75 5.28
N SER A 342 4.19 -14.08 4.93
CA SER A 342 5.45 -14.15 5.69
C SER A 342 5.99 -12.74 5.92
N GLN A 343 6.57 -12.50 7.09
CA GLN A 343 7.18 -11.22 7.45
C GLN A 343 8.60 -11.41 7.95
N SER A 344 9.53 -10.66 7.37
CA SER A 344 10.92 -10.61 7.81
C SER A 344 11.06 -9.95 9.18
N VAL A 345 12.12 -10.33 9.92
CA VAL A 345 12.49 -9.68 11.19
C VAL A 345 12.57 -8.16 11.04
N LYS A 346 12.22 -7.45 12.11
CA LYS A 346 12.15 -5.97 12.12
C LYS A 346 13.44 -5.29 12.60
N GLU A 347 14.45 -6.04 13.03
CA GLU A 347 15.73 -5.49 13.48
C GLU A 347 16.86 -5.93 12.57
N LEU A 348 17.74 -4.98 12.19
CA LEU A 348 18.87 -5.28 11.29
C LEU A 348 19.84 -6.32 11.86
N SER A 349 20.10 -6.28 13.17
CA SER A 349 20.96 -7.27 13.84
C SER A 349 20.44 -8.70 13.67
N GLN A 350 19.12 -8.89 13.85
CA GLN A 350 18.48 -10.19 13.64
C GLN A 350 18.44 -10.57 12.16
N TYR A 351 18.25 -9.58 11.27
CA TYR A 351 18.21 -9.78 9.82
C TYR A 351 19.56 -10.30 9.32
N TYR A 352 20.67 -9.64 9.70
CA TYR A 352 22.02 -10.05 9.36
C TYR A 352 22.37 -11.42 9.97
N ALA A 353 22.10 -11.63 11.26
CA ALA A 353 22.43 -12.89 11.93
C ALA A 353 21.73 -14.11 11.30
N ARG A 354 20.49 -13.97 10.84
CA ARG A 354 19.77 -15.05 10.15
C ARG A 354 20.40 -15.37 8.80
N LEU A 355 20.70 -14.33 8.01
CA LEU A 355 21.34 -14.51 6.71
C LEU A 355 22.74 -15.10 6.84
N ASP A 356 23.52 -14.68 7.83
CA ASP A 356 24.84 -15.28 8.13
C ASP A 356 24.75 -16.78 8.38
N ALA A 357 23.73 -17.21 9.12
CA ALA A 357 23.43 -18.61 9.38
C ALA A 357 22.83 -19.36 8.16
N GLY A 358 22.69 -18.72 6.99
CA GLY A 358 22.11 -19.32 5.79
C GLY A 358 20.60 -19.52 5.88
N MET A 359 19.90 -18.79 6.77
CA MET A 359 18.45 -18.86 6.95
C MET A 359 17.76 -17.62 6.41
N LEU A 360 16.62 -17.80 5.75
CA LEU A 360 15.78 -16.67 5.36
C LEU A 360 15.30 -15.89 6.61
N PRO A 361 15.18 -14.55 6.53
CA PRO A 361 14.92 -13.71 7.68
C PRO A 361 13.46 -13.73 8.17
N VAL A 362 12.67 -14.75 7.82
CA VAL A 362 11.25 -14.90 8.17
C VAL A 362 11.07 -15.03 9.68
N GLN A 363 10.42 -14.05 10.32
CA GLN A 363 10.19 -14.01 11.76
C GLN A 363 8.84 -14.61 12.16
N ARG A 364 7.81 -14.29 11.37
CA ARG A 364 6.42 -14.63 11.65
C ARG A 364 5.64 -14.66 10.34
N GLY A 365 4.47 -15.27 10.36
CA GLY A 365 3.61 -15.36 9.20
C GLY A 365 2.26 -15.94 9.54
N TYR A 366 1.53 -16.37 8.52
CA TYR A 366 0.21 -16.97 8.65
C TYR A 366 -0.08 -17.85 7.43
N ARG A 367 -0.49 -19.09 7.66
CA ARG A 367 -1.02 -19.98 6.61
C ARG A 367 -2.53 -19.89 6.64
N LEU A 368 -3.14 -19.53 5.51
CA LEU A 368 -4.58 -19.37 5.42
C LEU A 368 -5.25 -20.73 5.41
N ASN A 369 -6.34 -20.85 6.15
CA ASN A 369 -7.26 -21.98 6.04
C ASN A 369 -8.30 -21.71 4.93
N PRO A 370 -9.17 -22.68 4.57
CA PRO A 370 -10.19 -22.46 3.54
C PRO A 370 -11.17 -21.31 3.81
N ASP A 371 -11.59 -21.10 5.07
CA ASP A 371 -12.44 -19.95 5.46
C ASP A 371 -11.70 -18.62 5.26
N ASP A 372 -10.41 -18.57 5.58
CA ASP A 372 -9.58 -17.39 5.38
C ASP A 372 -9.47 -17.02 3.90
N VAL A 373 -9.27 -18.01 3.02
CA VAL A 373 -9.18 -17.81 1.57
C VAL A 373 -10.51 -17.28 1.01
N LEU A 374 -11.63 -17.88 1.43
CA LEU A 374 -12.99 -17.49 1.03
C LEU A 374 -13.30 -16.06 1.47
N ARG A 375 -13.09 -15.74 2.76
CA ARG A 375 -13.32 -14.39 3.30
C ARG A 375 -12.41 -13.34 2.67
N ARG A 376 -11.15 -13.69 2.36
CA ARG A 376 -10.22 -12.81 1.64
C ARG A 376 -10.78 -12.44 0.28
N GLU A 377 -11.38 -13.37 -0.46
CA GLU A 377 -11.99 -13.10 -1.77
C GLU A 377 -13.20 -12.16 -1.63
N VAL A 378 -14.09 -12.41 -0.67
CA VAL A 378 -15.25 -11.54 -0.40
C VAL A 378 -14.83 -10.13 0.00
N ILE A 379 -13.88 -10.00 0.94
CA ILE A 379 -13.36 -8.71 1.39
C ILE A 379 -12.67 -7.97 0.24
N ASN A 380 -11.89 -8.68 -0.59
CA ASN A 380 -11.23 -8.05 -1.73
C ASN A 380 -12.23 -7.59 -2.80
N GLY A 381 -13.26 -8.38 -3.13
CA GLY A 381 -14.30 -7.98 -4.09
C GLY A 381 -15.05 -6.74 -3.62
N LEU A 382 -15.32 -6.63 -2.32
CA LEU A 382 -15.85 -5.41 -1.72
C LEU A 382 -14.89 -4.23 -1.82
N MET A 383 -13.64 -4.41 -1.40
CA MET A 383 -12.65 -3.33 -1.30
C MET A 383 -12.19 -2.81 -2.67
N CYS A 384 -12.16 -3.65 -3.71
CA CYS A 384 -11.65 -3.30 -5.03
C CYS A 384 -12.78 -2.95 -6.01
N ASP A 385 -13.78 -3.83 -6.11
CA ASP A 385 -14.82 -3.75 -7.15
C ASP A 385 -16.14 -3.20 -6.60
N GLY A 386 -16.31 -3.19 -5.28
CA GLY A 386 -17.55 -2.81 -4.62
C GLY A 386 -18.69 -3.78 -4.91
N ARG A 387 -18.39 -5.00 -5.35
CA ARG A 387 -19.36 -6.04 -5.67
C ARG A 387 -18.82 -7.41 -5.27
N VAL A 388 -19.70 -8.28 -4.78
CA VAL A 388 -19.43 -9.71 -4.59
C VAL A 388 -20.54 -10.49 -5.29
N ASP A 389 -20.17 -11.32 -6.25
CA ASP A 389 -21.09 -12.19 -6.98
C ASP A 389 -21.20 -13.54 -6.25
N PHE A 390 -22.39 -13.88 -5.76
CA PHE A 390 -22.57 -15.08 -4.94
C PHE A 390 -22.32 -16.35 -5.76
N PRO A 391 -22.90 -16.54 -6.96
CA PRO A 391 -22.61 -17.72 -7.79
C PRO A 391 -21.12 -17.97 -8.03
N GLN A 392 -20.32 -16.91 -8.25
CA GLN A 392 -18.88 -17.05 -8.40
C GLN A 392 -18.20 -17.59 -7.13
N ILE A 393 -18.52 -17.03 -5.96
CA ILE A 393 -17.98 -17.49 -4.68
C ILE A 393 -18.42 -18.93 -4.37
N GLU A 394 -19.69 -19.24 -4.60
CA GLU A 394 -20.27 -20.57 -4.39
C GLU A 394 -19.58 -21.62 -5.28
N ALA A 395 -19.33 -21.29 -6.56
CA ALA A 395 -18.65 -22.17 -7.50
C ALA A 395 -17.18 -22.43 -7.13
N THR A 396 -16.47 -21.39 -6.67
CA THR A 396 -15.05 -21.51 -6.29
C THR A 396 -14.86 -22.27 -4.98
N HIS A 397 -15.72 -22.03 -3.99
CA HIS A 397 -15.51 -22.53 -2.61
C HIS A 397 -16.43 -23.69 -2.22
N GLY A 398 -17.42 -24.04 -3.04
CA GLY A 398 -18.36 -25.14 -2.76
C GLY A 398 -19.29 -24.86 -1.58
N VAL A 399 -19.63 -23.59 -1.33
CA VAL A 399 -20.54 -23.15 -0.27
C VAL A 399 -21.86 -22.65 -0.85
N ARG A 400 -22.87 -22.46 0.00
CA ARG A 400 -24.02 -21.59 -0.30
C ARG A 400 -23.83 -20.26 0.42
N PHE A 401 -23.68 -19.16 -0.31
CA PHE A 401 -23.22 -17.88 0.22
C PHE A 401 -24.12 -17.37 1.34
N ASN A 402 -25.43 -17.38 1.11
CA ASN A 402 -26.42 -16.91 2.07
C ASN A 402 -26.46 -17.76 3.36
N ASP A 403 -26.19 -19.05 3.25
CA ASP A 403 -26.16 -19.95 4.42
C ASP A 403 -24.84 -19.75 5.19
N TYR A 404 -23.71 -19.69 4.48
CA TYR A 404 -22.37 -19.56 5.07
C TYR A 404 -22.17 -18.20 5.77
N PHE A 405 -22.68 -17.13 5.16
CA PHE A 405 -22.54 -15.76 5.66
C PHE A 405 -23.82 -15.21 6.30
N ALA A 406 -24.75 -16.05 6.73
CA ALA A 406 -26.02 -15.61 7.32
C ALA A 406 -25.83 -14.57 8.44
N GLU A 407 -24.87 -14.80 9.36
CA GLU A 407 -24.57 -13.86 10.43
C GLU A 407 -23.98 -12.54 9.90
N ALA A 408 -23.04 -12.61 8.96
CA ALA A 408 -22.44 -11.43 8.35
C ALA A 408 -23.48 -10.58 7.60
N LEU A 409 -24.42 -11.22 6.90
CA LEU A 409 -25.50 -10.53 6.19
C LEU A 409 -26.46 -9.82 7.16
N LEU A 410 -26.78 -10.43 8.30
CA LEU A 410 -27.58 -9.79 9.36
C LEU A 410 -26.86 -8.58 9.97
N GLN A 411 -25.53 -8.63 10.09
CA GLN A 411 -24.74 -7.49 10.58
C GLN A 411 -24.73 -6.29 9.63
N LEU A 412 -25.24 -6.44 8.39
CA LEU A 412 -25.29 -5.39 7.37
C LEU A 412 -26.64 -4.66 7.29
N ASP A 413 -27.65 -5.04 8.10
CA ASP A 413 -28.98 -4.43 8.08
C ASP A 413 -28.94 -2.90 8.23
N GLU A 414 -28.05 -2.38 9.09
CA GLU A 414 -27.90 -0.94 9.33
C GLU A 414 -27.33 -0.23 8.08
N GLN A 415 -26.32 -0.82 7.46
CA GLN A 415 -25.67 -0.30 6.25
C GLN A 415 -26.60 -0.38 5.04
N VAL A 416 -27.48 -1.38 4.95
CA VAL A 416 -28.55 -1.46 3.96
C VAL A 416 -29.59 -0.37 4.20
N ALA A 417 -30.04 -0.18 5.44
CA ALA A 417 -31.01 0.85 5.80
C ALA A 417 -30.50 2.27 5.51
N ASP A 418 -29.20 2.51 5.69
CA ASP A 418 -28.54 3.78 5.37
C ASP A 418 -28.22 3.95 3.87
N GLY A 419 -28.52 2.96 3.03
CA GLY A 419 -28.27 3.01 1.58
C GLY A 419 -26.79 2.96 1.21
N LEU A 420 -25.95 2.28 2.00
CA LEU A 420 -24.54 2.08 1.68
C LEU A 420 -24.32 0.90 0.72
N LEU A 421 -25.16 -0.12 0.80
CA LEU A 421 -25.12 -1.30 -0.07
C LEU A 421 -26.51 -1.86 -0.31
N LEU A 422 -26.62 -2.73 -1.31
CA LEU A 422 -27.76 -3.59 -1.56
C LEU A 422 -27.33 -5.05 -1.45
N ILE A 423 -28.18 -5.84 -0.81
CA ILE A 423 -28.08 -7.30 -0.83
C ILE A 423 -29.18 -7.78 -1.78
N GLN A 424 -28.76 -8.36 -2.90
CA GLN A 424 -29.63 -8.97 -3.91
C GLN A 424 -29.65 -10.49 -3.72
N ALA A 425 -30.42 -11.20 -4.54
CA ALA A 425 -30.49 -12.65 -4.46
C ALA A 425 -29.16 -13.34 -4.85
N ASP A 426 -28.40 -12.71 -5.75
CA ASP A 426 -27.21 -13.24 -6.41
C ASP A 426 -25.94 -12.42 -6.16
N ALA A 427 -26.04 -11.29 -5.46
CA ALA A 427 -24.90 -10.41 -5.25
C ALA A 427 -25.06 -9.46 -4.06
N LEU A 428 -23.91 -8.99 -3.58
CA LEU A 428 -23.80 -7.84 -2.69
C LEU A 428 -23.16 -6.70 -3.48
N GLN A 429 -23.79 -5.52 -3.47
CA GLN A 429 -23.37 -4.36 -4.27
C GLN A 429 -23.28 -3.10 -3.41
N LEU A 430 -22.09 -2.49 -3.34
CA LEU A 430 -21.93 -1.16 -2.77
C LEU A 430 -22.63 -0.12 -3.63
N LEU A 431 -23.33 0.80 -2.96
CA LEU A 431 -23.91 2.00 -3.56
C LEU A 431 -22.89 3.15 -3.54
N PRO A 432 -23.09 4.23 -4.32
CA PRO A 432 -22.16 5.37 -4.33
C PRO A 432 -21.84 5.92 -2.94
N LYS A 433 -22.85 6.02 -2.05
CA LYS A 433 -22.67 6.44 -0.66
C LYS A 433 -21.82 5.48 0.17
N GLY A 434 -21.82 4.19 -0.15
CA GLY A 434 -21.05 3.16 0.55
C GLY A 434 -19.56 3.16 0.26
N GLN A 435 -19.10 3.84 -0.78
CA GLN A 435 -17.70 3.75 -1.23
C GLN A 435 -16.68 4.19 -0.16
N LEU A 436 -16.97 5.26 0.60
CA LEU A 436 -16.10 5.67 1.72
C LEU A 436 -16.19 4.72 2.92
N MET A 437 -17.33 4.05 3.08
CA MET A 437 -17.65 3.20 4.22
C MET A 437 -17.35 1.72 3.93
N VAL A 438 -16.65 1.43 2.83
CA VAL A 438 -16.36 0.06 2.38
C VAL A 438 -15.67 -0.77 3.45
N ARG A 439 -14.78 -0.17 4.25
CA ARG A 439 -14.12 -0.86 5.37
C ARG A 439 -15.13 -1.30 6.42
N SER A 440 -16.10 -0.46 6.74
CA SER A 440 -17.16 -0.77 7.70
C SER A 440 -18.11 -1.86 7.20
N VAL A 441 -18.29 -2.01 5.87
CA VAL A 441 -19.04 -3.11 5.26
C VAL A 441 -18.21 -4.40 5.28
N ALA A 442 -16.94 -4.34 4.86
CA ALA A 442 -16.03 -5.49 4.83
C ALA A 442 -15.81 -6.12 6.21
N MET A 443 -15.90 -5.32 7.27
CA MET A 443 -15.81 -5.79 8.65
C MET A 443 -16.84 -6.86 9.01
N ALA A 444 -18.03 -6.89 8.41
CA ALA A 444 -19.01 -7.94 8.67
C ALA A 444 -18.51 -9.35 8.28
N PHE A 445 -17.53 -9.42 7.38
CA PHE A 445 -16.96 -10.67 6.87
C PHE A 445 -15.66 -11.08 7.55
N ASP A 446 -15.16 -10.32 8.52
CA ASP A 446 -13.90 -10.60 9.21
C ASP A 446 -14.12 -11.42 10.48
N ALA A 447 -13.64 -12.67 10.44
CA ALA A 447 -13.79 -13.63 11.53
C ALA A 447 -12.96 -13.27 12.78
N TYR A 448 -12.00 -12.36 12.67
CA TYR A 448 -11.04 -12.04 13.74
C TYR A 448 -11.33 -10.72 14.46
N LEU A 449 -12.41 -10.02 14.09
CA LEU A 449 -12.86 -8.82 14.80
C LEU A 449 -13.42 -9.17 16.18
N GLY A 450 -13.09 -8.35 17.19
CA GLY A 450 -13.62 -8.49 18.55
C GLY A 450 -12.82 -9.35 19.53
N GLY A 451 -11.75 -10.01 19.09
CA GLY A 451 -10.81 -10.79 19.93
C GLY A 451 -9.76 -9.95 20.69
N ALA A 452 -8.60 -10.54 21.01
CA ALA A 452 -7.50 -9.94 21.79
C ALA A 452 -6.86 -8.67 21.20
N HIS A 453 -7.30 -8.23 20.02
CA HIS A 453 -6.74 -7.11 19.26
C HIS A 453 -7.60 -5.83 19.32
N LYS A 454 -8.59 -5.75 20.22
CA LYS A 454 -9.37 -4.51 20.46
C LYS A 454 -8.43 -3.32 20.72
N GLY A 455 -8.52 -2.28 19.89
CA GLY A 455 -7.75 -1.04 20.02
C GLY A 455 -6.44 -0.95 19.22
N GLN A 456 -6.15 -1.92 18.34
CA GLN A 456 -4.94 -1.90 17.49
C GLN A 456 -5.14 -1.25 16.12
N PHE A 457 -6.37 -0.88 15.77
CA PHE A 457 -6.70 -0.39 14.43
C PHE A 457 -6.92 1.13 14.38
N SER A 458 -6.54 1.74 13.25
CA SER A 458 -6.94 3.10 12.91
C SER A 458 -8.45 3.18 12.64
N ARG A 459 -9.00 4.39 12.61
CA ARG A 459 -10.42 4.58 12.30
C ARG A 459 -10.74 4.34 10.80
N THR A 460 -11.99 4.00 10.48
CA THR A 460 -12.45 3.48 9.18
C THR A 460 -12.74 4.53 8.12
N VAL A 461 -12.73 5.82 8.46
CA VAL A 461 -12.76 6.92 7.48
C VAL A 461 -11.55 7.84 7.65
#